data_AF-A0A535HBP2-F1
#
_entry.id   AF-A0A535HBP2-F1
#
_cell.length_a   1.000
_cell.length_b   1.000
_cell.length_c   1.000
_cell.angle_alpha   90.00
_cell.angle_beta   90.00
_cell.angle_gamma   90.00
#
_symmetry.space_group_name_H-M   'P 1'
#
loop_
_entity.id
_entity.type
_entity.pdbx_description
1 polymer ?
#
loop_
_entity_poly.entity_id
_entity_poly.type
_entity_poly.pdbx_seq_one_letter_code
_entity_poly.pdbx_strand_id
1 'polypeptide(L)' 'MGNRLARESSPYLLEHAENPVDWYPWGPEALARARTEN' A
#
# COMPACT_ATOMS: atom_id res chain seq x y z
N MET A 1 2.52 13.58 0.75
CA MET A 1 3.46 12.47 0.40
C MET A 1 2.63 11.21 0.59
N GLY A 2 2.10 10.65 -0.49
CA GLY A 2 1.15 9.53 -0.40
C GLY A 2 1.86 8.17 -0.35
N ASN A 3 1.26 7.21 0.36
CA ASN A 3 1.71 5.82 0.37
C ASN A 3 1.39 5.12 -0.97
N ARG A 4 1.66 3.82 -1.05
CA ARG A 4 1.53 3.06 -2.31
C ARG A 4 0.10 2.94 -2.82
N LEU A 5 -0.91 3.16 -1.98
CA LEU A 5 -2.31 3.16 -2.38
C LEU A 5 -2.66 4.31 -3.33
N ALA A 6 -1.83 5.36 -3.42
CA ALA A 6 -2.02 6.48 -4.36
C ALA A 6 -2.03 6.06 -5.84
N ARG A 7 -1.62 4.82 -6.17
CA ARG A 7 -1.59 4.28 -7.53
C ARG A 7 -2.75 3.31 -7.83
N GLU A 8 -3.61 3.05 -6.85
CA GLU A 8 -4.73 2.14 -7.01
C GLU A 8 -5.91 2.82 -7.71
N SER A 9 -6.71 2.03 -8.42
CA SER A 9 -7.91 2.54 -9.10
C SER A 9 -9.14 2.55 -8.19
N SER A 10 -9.08 1.86 -7.05
CA SER A 10 -10.19 1.74 -6.11
C SER A 10 -10.39 3.04 -5.33
N PRO A 11 -11.59 3.66 -5.37
CA PRO A 11 -11.87 4.87 -4.60
C PRO A 11 -11.60 4.70 -3.09
N TYR A 12 -11.90 3.52 -2.55
CA TYR A 12 -11.67 3.18 -1.14
C TYR A 12 -10.17 3.17 -0.78
N LEU A 13 -9.32 2.65 -1.67
CA LEU A 13 -7.87 2.62 -1.43
C LEU A 13 -7.25 4.00 -1.57
N LEU A 14 -7.74 4.79 -2.54
CA LEU A 14 -7.31 6.17 -2.75
C LEU A 14 -7.64 7.08 -1.56
N GLU A 15 -8.78 6.87 -0.89
CA GLU A 15 -9.14 7.60 0.33
C GLU A 15 -8.11 7.42 1.46
N HIS A 16 -7.36 6.31 1.45
CA HIS A 16 -6.33 5.98 2.43
C HIS A 16 -4.90 6.25 1.95
N ALA A 17 -4.73 6.87 0.77
CA ALA A 17 -3.43 7.11 0.17
C ALA A 17 -2.56 8.13 0.94
N GLU A 18 -3.18 9.01 1.72
CA GLU A 18 -2.46 10.04 2.50
C GLU A 18 -2.27 9.66 3.97
N ASN A 19 -2.69 8.46 4.37
CA ASN A 19 -2.48 7.98 5.73
C ASN A 19 -0.97 7.90 6.06
N PRO A 20 -0.57 8.22 7.30
CA PRO A 20 0.84 8.22 7.70
C PRO A 20 1.46 6.82 7.76
N VAL A 21 0.62 5.78 7.78
CA VAL A 21 1.05 4.38 7.66
C VAL A 21 1.35 4.10 6.19
N ASP A 22 2.52 3.50 5.95
CA ASP A 22 2.96 3.09 4.62
C ASP A 22 2.23 1.83 4.15
N TRP A 23 0.95 2.00 3.79
CA TRP A 23 0.10 0.91 3.34
C TRP A 23 0.57 0.37 1.99
N TYR A 24 0.54 -0.96 1.88
CA TYR A 24 0.72 -1.69 0.64
C TYR A 24 -0.61 -2.24 0.15
N PRO A 25 -0.93 -2.15 -1.15
CA PRO A 25 -2.04 -2.91 -1.71
C PRO A 25 -1.73 -4.40 -1.60
N TRP A 26 -2.78 -5.21 -1.47
CA TRP A 26 -2.63 -6.65 -1.40
C TRP A 26 -2.04 -7.20 -2.70
N GLY A 27 -0.92 -7.91 -2.61
CA GLY A 27 -0.30 -8.50 -3.80
C GLY A 27 1.06 -9.13 -3.54
N PRO A 28 1.69 -9.65 -4.61
CA PRO A 28 2.99 -10.33 -4.52
C PRO A 28 4.08 -9.44 -3.91
N GLU A 29 4.08 -8.13 -4.18
CA GLU A 29 5.06 -7.19 -3.62
C GLU A 29 4.95 -7.10 -2.10
N ALA A 30 3.74 -6.95 -1.57
CA ALA A 30 3.50 -6.88 -0.12
C ALA A 30 3.97 -8.16 0.58
N LEU A 31 3.67 -9.32 -0.01
CA LEU A 31 4.09 -10.63 0.54
C LEU A 31 5.60 -10.86 0.43
N ALA A 32 6.23 -10.42 -0.66
CA ALA A 32 7.68 -10.52 -0.84
C ALA A 32 8.43 -9.64 0.17
N ARG A 33 7.92 -8.42 0.41
CA ARG A 33 8.48 -7.52 1.44
C ARG A 33 8.36 -8.14 2.83
N ALA A 34 7.17 -8.64 3.18
CA ALA A 34 6.96 -9.32 4.45
C ALA A 34 7.89 -10.53 4.66
N ARG A 35 8.24 -11.27 3.60
CA ARG A 35 9.23 -12.36 3.70
C ARG A 35 10.68 -11.89 3.87
N THR A 36 10.99 -10.69 3.38
CA THR A 36 12.37 -10.15 3.41
C THR A 36 12.68 -9.45 4.73
N GLU A 37 11.66 -8.89 5.38
CA GLU A 37 11.82 -8.03 6.57
C GLU A 37 11.39 -8.66 7.91
N ASN A 38 10.86 -9.90 7.88
CA ASN A 38 10.59 -10.69 9.10
C ASN A 38 11.80 -11.54 9.49
#